data_AF-A0A919G6W7-F1
#
_entry.id   AF-A0A919G6W7-F1
#
_cell.length_a   1.000
_cell.length_b   1.000
_cell.length_c   1.000
_cell.angle_alpha   90.00
_cell.angle_beta   90.00
_cell.angle_gamma   90.00
#
_symmetry.space_group_name_H-M   'P 1'
#
loop_
_entity.id
_entity.type
_entity.pdbx_description
1 polymer ?
#
loop_
_entity_poly.entity_id
_entity_poly.type
_entity_poly.pdbx_seq_one_letter_code
_entity_poly.pdbx_strand_id
1 'polypeptide(L)'
;MSWRGGDGVPAMWEEDGPGFHAGTPQDVRVVVAEMTAEVKDGLDYDAVPWERFHHAFGPGSDLPGRLTRIRYGDVRAAGKELEAVWDAVCHQGTPNAAGALTVPFLIRIALTHPTPPPRALRLVGALARRPHLRDGTRTGLLRTCTPAGSLIFEPSGYVSTWSVQAARQALTADADLLLPLLDHPAPVVRTAAVYALAAAASPARGRITAALHARLDAEDDPVARASLVLAIGELAWEERDAATTACTLAWWQDLTRPAEVRMAAALAWLCLVDDPVPAHLDAFLDAETTEQLATLLTPVPWFQDLAEKEGLRTALTQMRNPDDYAWIADLY
;
A
#
# COMPACT_ATOMS: atom_id res chain seq x y z
N MET A 1 -22.16 -12.58 -7.72
CA MET A 1 -21.67 -13.93 -8.06
C MET A 1 -20.99 -14.47 -6.80
N SER A 2 -21.68 -15.27 -5.97
CA SER A 2 -21.04 -15.84 -4.78
C SER A 2 -20.19 -17.01 -5.23
N TRP A 3 -18.87 -16.84 -5.25
CA TRP A 3 -17.97 -17.98 -5.38
C TRP A 3 -18.21 -18.89 -4.18
N ARG A 4 -18.70 -20.11 -4.43
CA ARG A 4 -18.67 -21.17 -3.42
C ARG A 4 -17.19 -21.52 -3.27
N GLY A 5 -16.66 -21.44 -2.06
CA GLY A 5 -15.28 -21.81 -1.75
C GLY A 5 -14.95 -23.14 -2.42
N GLY A 6 -13.92 -23.14 -3.25
CA GLY A 6 -13.34 -24.39 -3.75
C GLY A 6 -12.60 -25.10 -2.62
N ASP A 7 -12.12 -26.31 -2.89
CA ASP A 7 -11.27 -27.04 -1.96
C ASP A 7 -10.09 -26.16 -1.51
N GLY A 8 -10.01 -25.88 -0.20
CA GLY A 8 -8.93 -25.08 0.39
C GLY A 8 -9.23 -23.59 0.65
N VAL A 9 -10.41 -23.08 0.28
CA VAL A 9 -10.84 -21.73 0.66
C VAL A 9 -11.64 -21.82 1.97
N PRO A 10 -11.18 -21.25 3.11
CA PRO A 10 -11.97 -21.13 4.33
C PRO A 10 -13.29 -20.46 4.00
N ALA A 11 -14.38 -21.23 3.95
CA ALA A 11 -15.67 -20.68 3.60
C ALA A 11 -16.22 -19.92 4.81
N MET A 12 -16.85 -18.78 4.55
CA MET A 12 -17.71 -18.05 5.51
C MET A 12 -18.74 -18.95 6.23
N TRP A 13 -19.01 -20.14 5.69
CA TRP A 13 -20.10 -21.05 6.06
C TRP A 13 -19.65 -22.34 6.75
N GLU A 14 -18.37 -22.50 7.09
CA GLU A 14 -17.94 -23.61 7.95
C GLU A 14 -18.44 -23.39 9.39
N GLU A 15 -18.89 -24.46 10.06
CA GLU A 15 -19.57 -24.42 11.37
C GLU A 15 -18.76 -23.70 12.48
N ASP A 16 -17.43 -23.60 12.33
CA ASP A 16 -16.51 -22.98 13.28
C ASP A 16 -15.92 -21.62 12.81
N GLY A 17 -16.32 -21.15 11.62
CA GLY A 17 -15.85 -19.90 11.02
C GLY A 17 -14.37 -19.92 10.62
N PRO A 18 -13.85 -18.80 10.08
CA PRO A 18 -12.48 -18.76 9.54
C PRO A 18 -11.38 -18.93 10.60
N GLY A 19 -11.68 -18.68 11.87
CA GLY A 19 -10.72 -18.84 12.98
C GLY A 19 -10.19 -20.26 13.14
N PHE A 20 -10.93 -21.27 12.65
CA PHE A 20 -10.50 -22.67 12.64
C PHE A 20 -9.21 -22.91 11.84
N HIS A 21 -8.99 -22.14 10.77
CA HIS A 21 -7.82 -22.25 9.89
C HIS A 21 -6.62 -21.44 10.38
N ALA A 22 -6.75 -20.68 11.47
CA ALA A 22 -5.65 -19.85 11.95
C ALA A 22 -4.49 -20.74 12.42
N GLY A 23 -3.27 -20.45 11.96
CA GLY A 23 -2.10 -21.25 12.30
C GLY A 23 -1.98 -22.58 11.56
N THR A 24 -2.88 -22.89 10.62
CA THR A 24 -2.80 -24.10 9.78
C THR A 24 -2.16 -23.78 8.43
N PRO A 25 -1.89 -24.78 7.57
CA PRO A 25 -1.41 -24.53 6.21
C PRO A 25 -2.41 -23.72 5.33
N GLN A 26 -3.68 -23.58 5.74
CA GLN A 26 -4.68 -22.72 5.09
C GLN A 26 -4.57 -21.24 5.49
N ASP A 27 -3.73 -20.91 6.47
CA ASP A 27 -3.39 -19.55 6.86
C ASP A 27 -2.24 -19.01 6.01
N VAL A 28 -2.51 -18.05 5.14
CA VAL A 28 -1.50 -17.44 4.26
C VAL A 28 -0.36 -16.79 5.06
N ARG A 29 -0.63 -16.34 6.30
CA ARG A 29 0.39 -15.75 7.18
C ARG A 29 1.41 -16.79 7.63
N VAL A 30 0.96 -18.02 7.87
CA VAL A 30 1.84 -19.15 8.19
C VAL A 30 2.73 -19.46 6.99
N VAL A 31 2.11 -19.61 5.81
CA VAL A 31 2.84 -19.91 4.58
C VAL A 31 3.90 -18.85 4.28
N VAL A 32 3.57 -17.56 4.38
CA VAL A 32 4.53 -16.47 4.19
C VAL A 32 5.63 -16.48 5.25
N ALA A 33 5.30 -16.70 6.53
CA ALA A 33 6.27 -16.72 7.61
C ALA A 33 7.27 -17.89 7.51
N GLU A 34 6.84 -19.02 6.94
CA GLU A 34 7.66 -20.22 6.74
C GLU A 34 8.52 -20.17 5.46
N MET A 35 8.29 -19.22 4.54
CA MET A 35 9.13 -19.06 3.34
C MET A 35 10.56 -18.69 3.72
N THR A 36 11.49 -19.61 3.46
CA THR A 36 12.90 -19.41 3.79
C THR A 36 13.58 -18.40 2.85
N ALA A 37 14.74 -17.90 3.26
CA ALA A 37 15.54 -17.02 2.41
C ALA A 37 15.92 -17.72 1.10
N GLU A 38 16.25 -19.01 1.14
CA GLU A 38 16.60 -19.81 -0.04
C GLU A 38 15.45 -19.88 -1.05
N VAL A 39 14.22 -20.10 -0.59
CA VAL A 39 13.02 -20.11 -1.45
C VAL A 39 12.83 -18.75 -2.11
N LYS A 40 12.87 -17.68 -1.31
CA LYS A 40 12.63 -16.34 -1.81
C LYS A 40 13.75 -15.88 -2.76
N ASP A 41 15.01 -15.96 -2.34
CA ASP A 41 16.20 -15.50 -3.07
C ASP A 41 16.50 -16.35 -4.30
N GLY A 42 16.23 -17.66 -4.23
CA GLY A 42 16.27 -18.57 -5.36
C GLY A 42 15.12 -18.37 -6.35
N LEU A 43 14.08 -17.62 -5.95
CA LEU A 43 12.81 -17.48 -6.68
C LEU A 43 12.20 -18.85 -6.99
N ASP A 44 12.24 -19.75 -6.00
CA ASP A 44 11.70 -21.10 -6.08
C ASP A 44 10.17 -21.05 -5.92
N TYR A 45 9.48 -20.88 -7.04
CA TYR A 45 8.02 -20.82 -7.05
C TYR A 45 7.37 -22.18 -6.74
N ASP A 46 8.07 -23.30 -6.97
CA ASP A 46 7.51 -24.65 -6.79
C ASP A 46 7.37 -25.02 -5.31
N ALA A 47 8.15 -24.36 -4.43
CA ALA A 47 8.04 -24.50 -2.98
C ALA A 47 6.80 -23.82 -2.37
N VAL A 48 6.04 -23.04 -3.14
CA VAL A 48 4.90 -22.26 -2.65
C VAL A 48 3.57 -22.92 -3.03
N PRO A 49 2.61 -23.11 -2.10
CA PRO A 49 1.35 -23.81 -2.36
C PRO A 49 0.31 -22.90 -3.07
N TRP A 50 0.61 -22.44 -4.27
CA TRP A 50 -0.21 -21.46 -5.00
C TRP A 50 -1.67 -21.88 -5.21
N GLU A 51 -1.91 -23.16 -5.53
CA GLU A 51 -3.25 -23.69 -5.80
C GLU A 51 -4.21 -23.55 -4.60
N ARG A 52 -3.68 -23.46 -3.38
CA ARG A 52 -4.48 -23.32 -2.17
C ARG A 52 -5.11 -21.93 -2.03
N PHE A 53 -4.50 -20.91 -2.63
CA PHE A 53 -4.90 -19.52 -2.45
C PHE A 53 -5.40 -18.95 -3.76
N HIS A 54 -6.62 -18.39 -3.72
CA HIS A 54 -7.28 -17.88 -4.90
C HIS A 54 -7.02 -16.38 -5.05
N HIS A 55 -6.84 -15.94 -6.29
CA HIS A 55 -6.98 -14.54 -6.67
C HIS A 55 -8.37 -14.29 -7.29
N ALA A 56 -8.65 -13.09 -7.79
CA ALA A 56 -9.99 -12.71 -8.28
C ALA A 56 -10.54 -13.52 -9.47
N PHE A 57 -9.71 -14.35 -10.10
CA PHE A 57 -10.04 -15.11 -11.31
C PHE A 57 -9.87 -16.62 -11.14
N GLY A 58 -9.55 -17.12 -9.94
CA GLY A 58 -9.37 -18.55 -9.67
C GLY A 58 -8.15 -18.86 -8.79
N PRO A 59 -7.72 -20.14 -8.76
CA PRO A 59 -6.53 -20.58 -8.02
C PRO A 59 -5.26 -19.88 -8.52
N GLY A 60 -4.32 -19.61 -7.61
CA GLY A 60 -3.08 -18.89 -7.92
C GLY A 60 -2.03 -19.64 -8.75
N SER A 61 -2.34 -20.81 -9.31
CA SER A 61 -1.37 -21.67 -10.02
C SER A 61 -0.77 -21.06 -11.28
N ASP A 62 -1.36 -19.99 -11.82
CA ASP A 62 -0.81 -19.26 -12.96
C ASP A 62 0.23 -18.20 -12.58
N LEU A 63 0.29 -17.79 -11.29
CA LEU A 63 1.17 -16.74 -10.79
C LEU A 63 2.66 -17.05 -10.98
N PRO A 64 3.18 -18.27 -10.76
CA PRO A 64 4.59 -18.61 -11.04
C PRO A 64 5.00 -18.30 -12.49
N GLY A 65 4.14 -18.67 -13.44
CA GLY A 65 4.38 -18.41 -14.86
C GLY A 65 4.38 -16.92 -15.16
N ARG A 66 3.49 -16.14 -14.54
CA ARG A 66 3.44 -14.68 -14.68
C ARG A 66 4.67 -14.00 -14.08
N LEU A 67 5.07 -14.35 -12.86
CA LEU A 67 6.27 -13.83 -12.20
C LEU A 67 7.53 -14.11 -13.02
N THR A 68 7.62 -15.30 -13.62
CA THR A 68 8.69 -15.65 -14.56
C THR A 68 8.71 -14.72 -15.78
N ARG A 69 7.55 -14.45 -16.40
CA ARG A 69 7.45 -13.54 -17.55
C ARG A 69 7.73 -12.08 -17.20
N ILE A 70 7.38 -11.63 -15.99
CA ILE A 70 7.75 -10.29 -15.51
C ILE A 70 9.28 -10.20 -15.34
N ARG A 71 9.92 -11.23 -14.80
CA ARG A 71 11.37 -11.24 -14.55
C ARG A 71 12.21 -11.23 -15.82
N TYR A 72 11.84 -12.05 -16.81
CA TYR A 72 12.66 -12.30 -18.00
C TYR A 72 12.13 -11.65 -19.28
N GLY A 73 10.92 -11.08 -19.24
CA GLY A 73 10.34 -10.37 -20.36
C GLY A 73 11.07 -9.05 -20.64
N ASP A 74 10.93 -8.53 -21.86
CA ASP A 74 11.30 -7.14 -22.12
C ASP A 74 10.39 -6.17 -21.34
N VAL A 75 10.76 -4.90 -21.28
CA VAL A 75 10.03 -3.86 -20.52
C VAL A 75 8.53 -3.82 -20.85
N ARG A 76 8.16 -4.04 -22.12
CA ARG A 76 6.75 -4.00 -22.55
C ARG A 76 6.01 -5.26 -22.13
N ALA A 77 6.60 -6.43 -22.34
CA ALA A 77 6.02 -7.72 -21.95
C ALA A 77 5.88 -7.82 -20.44
N ALA A 78 6.94 -7.48 -19.69
CA ALA A 78 6.93 -7.43 -18.24
C ALA A 78 5.89 -6.45 -17.71
N GLY A 79 5.76 -5.27 -18.33
CA GLY A 79 4.72 -4.30 -18.00
C GLY A 79 3.30 -4.88 -18.15
N LYS A 80 2.99 -5.51 -19.29
CA LYS A 80 1.67 -6.13 -19.51
C LYS A 80 1.36 -7.26 -18.53
N GLU A 81 2.34 -8.11 -18.25
CA GLU A 81 2.15 -9.20 -17.28
C GLU A 81 1.97 -8.66 -15.87
N LEU A 82 2.66 -7.58 -15.51
CA LEU A 82 2.49 -6.93 -14.23
C LEU A 82 1.11 -6.26 -14.09
N GLU A 83 0.54 -5.67 -15.15
CA GLU A 83 -0.85 -5.22 -15.17
C GLU A 83 -1.81 -6.40 -14.91
N ALA A 84 -1.61 -7.52 -15.61
CA ALA A 84 -2.46 -8.70 -15.43
C ALA A 84 -2.34 -9.30 -14.02
N VAL A 85 -1.15 -9.33 -13.44
CA VAL A 85 -0.95 -9.71 -12.04
C VAL A 85 -1.65 -8.73 -11.12
N TRP A 86 -1.49 -7.41 -11.31
CA TRP A 86 -2.17 -6.39 -10.51
C TRP A 86 -3.69 -6.62 -10.49
N ASP A 87 -4.31 -6.79 -11.65
CA ASP A 87 -5.75 -6.99 -11.79
C ASP A 87 -6.24 -8.28 -11.11
N ALA A 88 -5.39 -9.31 -11.04
CA ALA A 88 -5.69 -10.56 -10.38
C ALA A 88 -5.55 -10.45 -8.85
N VAL A 89 -4.42 -9.94 -8.37
CA VAL A 89 -4.04 -10.01 -6.95
C VAL A 89 -4.46 -8.80 -6.10
N CYS A 90 -4.79 -7.69 -6.76
CA CYS A 90 -5.28 -6.46 -6.13
C CYS A 90 -6.54 -5.96 -6.89
N HIS A 91 -7.49 -6.88 -7.10
CA HIS A 91 -8.66 -6.64 -7.94
C HIS A 91 -9.54 -5.55 -7.37
N GLN A 92 -9.73 -4.46 -8.13
CA GLN A 92 -10.41 -3.26 -7.65
C GLN A 92 -9.86 -2.84 -6.27
N GLY A 93 -8.52 -2.83 -6.17
CA GLY A 93 -7.74 -2.41 -5.01
C GLY A 93 -8.00 -3.22 -3.74
N THR A 94 -8.54 -4.43 -3.86
CA THR A 94 -8.66 -5.39 -2.77
C THR A 94 -7.54 -6.43 -2.88
N PRO A 95 -6.54 -6.42 -1.97
CA PRO A 95 -5.51 -7.45 -1.91
C PRO A 95 -6.09 -8.81 -1.61
N ASN A 96 -5.43 -9.86 -2.13
CA ASN A 96 -5.80 -11.23 -1.81
C ASN A 96 -4.66 -12.13 -1.36
N ALA A 97 -5.01 -13.30 -0.84
CA ALA A 97 -4.06 -14.25 -0.25
C ALA A 97 -3.02 -14.73 -1.27
N ALA A 98 -3.44 -15.00 -2.51
CA ALA A 98 -2.52 -15.33 -3.59
C ALA A 98 -1.54 -14.18 -3.87
N GLY A 99 -2.03 -12.93 -3.79
CA GLY A 99 -1.21 -11.72 -3.84
C GLY A 99 -0.16 -11.63 -2.76
N ALA A 100 -0.50 -11.92 -1.51
CA ALA A 100 0.44 -11.90 -0.39
C ALA A 100 1.65 -12.80 -0.65
N LEU A 101 1.44 -13.98 -1.24
CA LEU A 101 2.52 -14.91 -1.62
C LEU A 101 3.46 -14.33 -2.69
N THR A 102 3.00 -13.39 -3.52
CA THR A 102 3.84 -12.77 -4.56
C THR A 102 4.80 -11.72 -4.02
N VAL A 103 4.54 -11.14 -2.83
CA VAL A 103 5.29 -9.99 -2.31
C VAL A 103 6.81 -10.22 -2.23
N PRO A 104 7.31 -11.33 -1.64
CA PRO A 104 8.75 -11.58 -1.58
C PRO A 104 9.41 -11.65 -2.96
N PHE A 105 8.72 -12.23 -3.93
CA PHE A 105 9.23 -12.41 -5.29
C PHE A 105 9.16 -11.11 -6.09
N LEU A 106 8.09 -10.32 -5.95
CA LEU A 106 7.97 -9.01 -6.57
C LEU A 106 9.04 -8.03 -6.08
N ILE A 107 9.41 -8.07 -4.79
CA ILE A 107 10.54 -7.30 -4.24
C ILE A 107 11.84 -7.68 -4.98
N ARG A 108 12.14 -8.96 -5.11
CA ARG A 108 13.36 -9.45 -5.77
C ARG A 108 13.37 -9.17 -7.27
N ILE A 109 12.23 -9.30 -7.94
CA ILE A 109 12.07 -8.93 -9.35
C ILE A 109 12.32 -7.43 -9.52
N ALA A 110 11.77 -6.58 -8.64
CA ALA A 110 11.99 -5.13 -8.71
C ALA A 110 13.47 -4.76 -8.60
N LEU A 111 14.25 -5.51 -7.81
CA LEU A 111 15.67 -5.26 -7.58
C LEU A 111 16.59 -5.82 -8.67
N THR A 112 16.16 -6.88 -9.37
CA THR A 112 17.01 -7.61 -10.33
C THR A 112 16.66 -7.34 -11.78
N HIS A 113 15.48 -6.78 -12.06
CA HIS A 113 15.08 -6.43 -13.42
C HIS A 113 15.96 -5.28 -13.96
N PRO A 114 16.48 -5.35 -15.20
CA PRO A 114 17.36 -4.33 -15.79
C PRO A 114 16.78 -2.92 -15.82
N THR A 115 15.45 -2.82 -15.77
CA THR A 115 14.71 -1.58 -15.58
C THR A 115 13.71 -1.82 -14.45
N PRO A 116 14.05 -1.52 -13.18
CA PRO A 116 13.20 -1.79 -12.03
C PRO A 116 11.77 -1.32 -12.28
N PRO A 117 10.76 -2.21 -12.35
CA PRO A 117 9.39 -1.80 -12.59
C PRO A 117 8.87 -1.07 -11.35
N PRO A 118 8.68 0.26 -11.37
CA PRO A 118 8.17 0.99 -10.20
C PRO A 118 6.79 0.48 -9.81
N ARG A 119 6.03 -0.01 -10.79
CA ARG A 119 4.73 -0.62 -10.59
C ARG A 119 4.78 -1.90 -9.73
N ALA A 120 5.89 -2.65 -9.74
CA ALA A 120 6.00 -3.83 -8.88
C ALA A 120 6.11 -3.42 -7.41
N LEU A 121 6.88 -2.38 -7.11
CA LEU A 121 6.97 -1.78 -5.77
C LEU A 121 5.63 -1.18 -5.36
N ARG A 122 4.93 -0.49 -6.28
CA ARG A 122 3.58 0.01 -6.04
C ARG A 122 2.62 -1.15 -5.70
N LEU A 123 2.72 -2.28 -6.39
CA LEU A 123 1.89 -3.44 -6.14
C LEU A 123 2.18 -4.04 -4.77
N VAL A 124 3.45 -4.17 -4.39
CA VAL A 124 3.88 -4.60 -3.06
C VAL A 124 3.26 -3.71 -1.98
N GLY A 125 3.32 -2.38 -2.15
CA GLY A 125 2.69 -1.44 -1.23
C GLY A 125 1.17 -1.58 -1.18
N ALA A 126 0.51 -1.77 -2.32
CA ALA A 126 -0.95 -1.92 -2.36
C ALA A 126 -1.41 -3.22 -1.68
N LEU A 127 -0.67 -4.32 -1.87
CA LEU A 127 -0.97 -5.61 -1.24
C LEU A 127 -0.81 -5.59 0.29
N ALA A 128 0.07 -4.73 0.81
CA ALA A 128 0.35 -4.59 2.24
C ALA A 128 -0.56 -3.59 2.96
N ARG A 129 -1.63 -3.11 2.32
CA ARG A 129 -2.61 -2.20 2.91
C ARG A 129 -4.02 -2.77 2.84
N ARG A 130 -4.90 -2.33 3.75
CA ARG A 130 -6.33 -2.56 3.64
C ARG A 130 -6.84 -2.03 2.29
N PRO A 131 -7.91 -2.63 1.74
CA PRO A 131 -8.60 -2.00 0.63
C PRO A 131 -9.13 -0.65 1.10
N HIS A 132 -8.71 0.42 0.43
CA HIS A 132 -9.09 1.80 0.72
C HIS A 132 -9.34 2.56 -0.58
N LEU A 133 -9.65 1.85 -1.67
CA LEU A 133 -10.02 2.51 -2.92
C LEU A 133 -11.08 3.56 -2.63
N ARG A 134 -10.81 4.79 -3.08
CA ARG A 134 -11.70 5.94 -2.94
C ARG A 134 -11.94 6.41 -1.49
N ASP A 135 -11.19 5.91 -0.51
CA ASP A 135 -11.26 6.33 0.89
C ASP A 135 -10.15 7.35 1.20
N GLY A 136 -10.37 8.58 0.75
CA GLY A 136 -9.52 9.75 1.00
C GLY A 136 -9.96 10.54 2.23
N THR A 137 -10.79 9.94 3.10
CA THR A 137 -11.21 10.54 4.36
C THR A 137 -10.03 10.68 5.34
N ARG A 138 -10.20 11.48 6.40
CA ARG A 138 -9.18 11.65 7.46
C ARG A 138 -8.82 10.32 8.15
N THR A 139 -9.79 9.42 8.26
CA THR A 139 -9.61 8.10 8.90
C THR A 139 -9.21 7.01 7.90
N GLY A 140 -9.18 7.33 6.61
CA GLY A 140 -8.97 6.39 5.51
C GLY A 140 -7.65 6.52 4.79
N LEU A 141 -7.28 7.75 4.40
CA LEU A 141 -6.19 8.00 3.43
C LEU A 141 -4.86 7.35 3.83
N LEU A 142 -4.48 7.50 5.11
CA LEU A 142 -3.22 7.00 5.64
C LEU A 142 -3.40 5.72 6.49
N ARG A 143 -4.54 5.04 6.35
CA ARG A 143 -4.84 3.86 7.14
C ARG A 143 -4.41 2.60 6.40
N THR A 144 -3.42 1.90 6.95
CA THR A 144 -2.85 0.68 6.35
C THR A 144 -3.53 -0.61 6.79
N CYS A 145 -4.15 -0.65 7.97
CA CYS A 145 -4.81 -1.85 8.49
C CYS A 145 -6.24 -1.55 8.98
N THR A 146 -7.12 -2.53 8.82
CA THR A 146 -8.43 -2.55 9.47
C THR A 146 -8.27 -2.86 10.97
N PRO A 147 -9.27 -2.53 11.81
CA PRO A 147 -9.23 -2.90 13.23
C PRO A 147 -8.96 -4.40 13.44
N ALA A 148 -8.26 -4.71 14.53
CA ALA A 148 -8.10 -6.11 14.94
C ALA A 148 -9.47 -6.74 15.21
N GLY A 149 -9.69 -7.93 14.65
CA GLY A 149 -10.97 -8.65 14.77
C GLY A 149 -12.00 -8.32 13.69
N SER A 150 -11.75 -7.38 12.79
CA SER A 150 -12.63 -7.17 11.62
C SER A 150 -12.65 -8.41 10.72
N LEU A 151 -13.85 -8.93 10.47
CA LEU A 151 -14.09 -10.04 9.54
C LEU A 151 -14.50 -9.50 8.17
N ILE A 152 -13.50 -9.12 7.39
CA ILE A 152 -13.65 -8.67 6.00
C ILE A 152 -13.19 -9.78 5.08
N PHE A 153 -13.93 -10.02 4.01
CA PHE A 153 -13.64 -11.08 3.05
C PHE A 153 -13.22 -10.48 1.71
N GLU A 154 -12.20 -11.07 1.10
CA GLU A 154 -11.82 -10.74 -0.27
C GLU A 154 -12.79 -11.44 -1.27
N PRO A 155 -12.76 -11.11 -2.58
CA PRO A 155 -13.69 -11.69 -3.56
C PRO A 155 -13.68 -13.23 -3.64
N SER A 156 -12.60 -13.89 -3.22
CA SER A 156 -12.50 -15.35 -3.15
C SER A 156 -13.32 -15.96 -2.00
N GLY A 157 -13.72 -15.15 -1.00
CA GLY A 157 -14.29 -15.59 0.26
C GLY A 157 -13.27 -15.80 1.38
N TYR A 158 -11.98 -15.60 1.12
CA TYR A 158 -10.90 -15.67 2.12
C TYR A 158 -10.89 -14.44 3.05
N VAL A 159 -10.31 -14.57 4.25
CA VAL A 159 -10.20 -13.47 5.22
C VAL A 159 -9.19 -12.42 4.73
N SER A 160 -9.69 -11.28 4.25
CA SER A 160 -8.86 -10.23 3.65
C SER A 160 -7.82 -9.67 4.63
N THR A 161 -8.15 -9.58 5.92
CA THR A 161 -7.22 -9.08 6.94
C THR A 161 -5.98 -9.98 7.10
N TRP A 162 -6.10 -11.28 6.83
CA TRP A 162 -4.97 -12.21 6.85
C TRP A 162 -4.10 -12.03 5.60
N SER A 163 -4.71 -11.82 4.44
CA SER A 163 -4.02 -11.51 3.19
C SER A 163 -3.14 -10.26 3.33
N VAL A 164 -3.73 -9.17 3.84
CA VAL A 164 -3.00 -7.90 4.08
C VAL A 164 -1.91 -8.09 5.13
N GLN A 165 -2.20 -8.80 6.24
CA GLN A 165 -1.21 -9.07 7.28
C GLN A 165 -0.01 -9.87 6.73
N ALA A 166 -0.25 -10.90 5.92
CA ALA A 166 0.80 -11.72 5.33
C ALA A 166 1.67 -10.92 4.35
N ALA A 167 1.05 -10.14 3.45
CA ALA A 167 1.75 -9.26 2.52
C ALA A 167 2.63 -8.25 3.28
N ARG A 168 2.08 -7.68 4.35
CA ARG A 168 2.77 -6.72 5.21
C ARG A 168 3.93 -7.35 6.00
N GLN A 169 3.78 -8.57 6.48
CA GLN A 169 4.85 -9.34 7.13
C GLN A 169 5.99 -9.62 6.16
N ALA A 170 5.69 -10.08 4.94
CA ALA A 170 6.68 -10.29 3.89
C ALA A 170 7.46 -9.01 3.56
N LEU A 171 6.74 -7.91 3.32
CA LEU A 171 7.34 -6.60 3.07
C LEU A 171 8.23 -6.15 4.23
N THR A 172 7.77 -6.31 5.47
CA THR A 172 8.53 -5.91 6.66
C THR A 172 9.82 -6.69 6.81
N ALA A 173 9.77 -8.01 6.57
CA ALA A 173 10.93 -8.89 6.64
C ALA A 173 12.00 -8.54 5.59
N ASP A 174 11.57 -8.12 4.40
CA ASP A 174 12.46 -7.80 3.28
C ASP A 174 12.68 -6.26 3.12
N ALA A 175 12.23 -5.43 4.07
CA ALA A 175 12.25 -3.97 3.91
C ALA A 175 13.67 -3.38 3.76
N ASP A 176 14.70 -4.03 4.30
CA ASP A 176 16.10 -3.61 4.11
C ASP A 176 16.53 -3.68 2.64
N LEU A 177 15.94 -4.57 1.83
CA LEU A 177 16.22 -4.65 0.41
C LEU A 177 15.66 -3.45 -0.37
N LEU A 178 14.63 -2.79 0.17
CA LEU A 178 13.97 -1.65 -0.48
C LEU A 178 14.58 -0.30 -0.07
N LEU A 179 15.25 -0.21 1.09
CA LEU A 179 15.84 1.04 1.57
C LEU A 179 16.80 1.69 0.55
N PRO A 180 17.71 0.96 -0.14
CA PRO A 180 18.59 1.57 -1.15
C PRO A 180 17.84 2.20 -2.34
N LEU A 181 16.59 1.78 -2.60
CA LEU A 181 15.79 2.34 -3.69
C LEU A 181 15.30 3.76 -3.40
N LEU A 182 15.38 4.21 -2.15
CA LEU A 182 15.13 5.61 -1.80
C LEU A 182 16.12 6.56 -2.50
N ASP A 183 17.33 6.10 -2.85
CA ASP A 183 18.33 6.92 -3.55
C ASP A 183 18.44 6.56 -5.05
N HIS A 184 17.45 5.85 -5.61
CA HIS A 184 17.45 5.50 -7.02
C HIS A 184 17.39 6.76 -7.91
N PRO A 185 18.14 6.84 -9.04
CA PRO A 185 18.19 8.05 -9.87
C PRO A 185 16.83 8.45 -10.46
N ALA A 186 15.98 7.48 -10.79
CA ALA A 186 14.62 7.75 -11.30
C ALA A 186 13.64 8.08 -10.15
N PRO A 187 13.02 9.28 -10.12
CA PRO A 187 12.09 9.67 -9.06
C PRO A 187 10.88 8.75 -8.91
N VAL A 188 10.39 8.20 -10.02
CA VAL A 188 9.27 7.24 -10.00
C VAL A 188 9.59 5.96 -9.21
N VAL A 189 10.85 5.52 -9.20
CA VAL A 189 11.27 4.37 -8.39
C VAL A 189 11.34 4.76 -6.91
N ARG A 190 11.88 5.95 -6.60
CA ARG A 190 11.90 6.49 -5.23
C ARG A 190 10.48 6.58 -4.67
N THR A 191 9.56 7.20 -5.40
CA THR A 191 8.14 7.33 -5.04
C THR A 191 7.49 5.97 -4.78
N ALA A 192 7.73 4.98 -5.64
CA ALA A 192 7.16 3.65 -5.45
C ALA A 192 7.79 2.89 -4.27
N ALA A 193 9.09 3.06 -4.02
CA ALA A 193 9.78 2.50 -2.86
C ALA A 193 9.26 3.12 -1.55
N VAL A 194 9.07 4.44 -1.53
CA VAL A 194 8.46 5.17 -0.40
C VAL A 194 7.07 4.64 -0.10
N TYR A 195 6.23 4.47 -1.12
CA TYR A 195 4.89 3.91 -0.95
C TYR A 195 4.93 2.44 -0.48
N ALA A 196 5.86 1.61 -0.96
CA ALA A 196 6.01 0.26 -0.43
C ALA A 196 6.41 0.30 1.05
N LEU A 197 7.48 1.02 1.40
CA LEU A 197 8.06 1.07 2.74
C LEU A 197 7.10 1.65 3.80
N ALA A 198 6.23 2.58 3.44
CA ALA A 198 5.23 3.14 4.35
C ALA A 198 4.24 2.08 4.88
N ALA A 199 4.00 1.01 4.12
CA ALA A 199 3.17 -0.10 4.57
C ALA A 199 3.91 -1.09 5.49
N ALA A 200 5.20 -0.91 5.80
CA ALA A 200 5.91 -1.82 6.69
C ALA A 200 5.40 -1.75 8.14
N ALA A 201 5.57 -2.83 8.89
CA ALA A 201 5.24 -2.93 10.30
C ALA A 201 6.51 -2.93 11.18
N SER A 202 6.33 -2.94 12.49
CA SER A 202 7.44 -3.15 13.43
C SER A 202 8.09 -4.53 13.21
N PRO A 203 9.42 -4.67 13.42
CA PRO A 203 10.35 -3.68 13.98
C PRO A 203 11.02 -2.75 12.94
N ALA A 204 10.72 -2.89 11.64
CA ALA A 204 11.42 -2.14 10.59
C ALA A 204 11.08 -0.63 10.57
N ARG A 205 9.96 -0.21 11.15
CA ARG A 205 9.47 1.18 11.07
C ARG A 205 10.48 2.23 11.48
N GLY A 206 11.13 2.10 12.63
CA GLY A 206 12.05 3.14 13.12
C GLY A 206 13.18 3.47 12.14
N ARG A 207 13.79 2.44 11.53
CA ARG A 207 14.82 2.64 10.49
C ARG A 207 14.24 3.19 9.18
N ILE A 208 13.01 2.78 8.81
CA ILE A 208 12.32 3.29 7.63
C ILE A 208 12.01 4.78 7.82
N THR A 209 11.39 5.18 8.92
CA THR A 209 11.09 6.58 9.24
C THR A 209 12.34 7.44 9.17
N ALA A 210 13.45 7.00 9.78
CA ALA A 210 14.72 7.71 9.70
C ALA A 210 15.23 7.88 8.26
N ALA A 211 15.14 6.83 7.43
CA ALA A 211 15.53 6.88 6.02
C ALA A 211 14.62 7.80 5.19
N LEU A 212 13.31 7.81 5.45
CA LEU A 212 12.36 8.71 4.77
C LEU A 212 12.63 10.18 5.12
N HIS A 213 12.92 10.50 6.38
CA HIS A 213 13.34 11.85 6.78
C HIS A 213 14.65 12.27 6.09
N ALA A 214 15.67 11.42 6.14
CA ALA A 214 16.95 11.70 5.48
C ALA A 214 16.78 11.93 3.97
N ARG A 215 15.90 11.15 3.33
CA ARG A 215 15.61 11.33 1.90
C ARG A 215 14.84 12.62 1.63
N LEU A 216 13.87 12.98 2.46
CA LEU A 216 13.08 14.21 2.32
C LEU A 216 13.98 15.46 2.37
N ASP A 217 15.02 15.47 3.19
CA ASP A 217 15.96 16.59 3.31
C ASP A 217 16.79 16.84 2.03
N ALA A 218 16.96 15.83 1.18
CA ALA A 218 17.76 15.88 -0.04
C ALA A 218 16.93 15.73 -1.33
N GLU A 219 15.61 15.61 -1.23
CA GLU A 219 14.73 15.35 -2.37
C GLU A 219 14.38 16.62 -3.15
N ASP A 220 14.53 16.56 -4.48
CA ASP A 220 14.24 17.66 -5.40
C ASP A 220 12.95 17.43 -6.21
N ASP A 221 12.57 16.16 -6.43
CA ASP A 221 11.37 15.83 -7.17
C ASP A 221 10.10 16.12 -6.33
N PRO A 222 9.16 16.92 -6.86
CA PRO A 222 7.95 17.31 -6.13
C PRO A 222 7.04 16.11 -5.78
N VAL A 223 6.92 15.10 -6.66
CA VAL A 223 6.09 13.92 -6.40
C VAL A 223 6.71 13.07 -5.31
N ALA A 224 8.02 12.87 -5.34
CA ALA A 224 8.75 12.14 -4.32
C ALA A 224 8.66 12.85 -2.96
N ARG A 225 8.81 14.18 -2.91
CA ARG A 225 8.64 14.97 -1.67
C ARG A 225 7.26 14.80 -1.05
N ALA A 226 6.19 14.94 -1.84
CA ALA A 226 4.82 14.75 -1.35
C ALA A 226 4.62 13.32 -0.84
N SER A 227 5.15 12.32 -1.56
CA SER A 227 5.06 10.90 -1.19
C SER A 227 5.81 10.60 0.11
N LEU A 228 6.99 11.20 0.34
CA LEU A 228 7.77 11.06 1.57
C LEU A 228 7.00 11.61 2.77
N VAL A 229 6.36 12.78 2.62
CA VAL A 229 5.57 13.39 3.70
C VAL A 229 4.35 12.53 4.05
N LEU A 230 3.61 12.02 3.05
CA LEU A 230 2.47 11.13 3.29
C LEU A 230 2.91 9.80 3.92
N ALA A 231 4.04 9.23 3.49
CA ALA A 231 4.62 8.03 4.09
C ALA A 231 4.98 8.21 5.56
N ILE A 232 5.60 9.34 5.91
CA ILE A 232 5.92 9.68 7.31
C ILE A 232 4.64 9.82 8.13
N GLY A 233 3.61 10.49 7.58
CA GLY A 233 2.29 10.57 8.21
C GLY A 233 1.62 9.21 8.42
N GLU A 234 1.73 8.32 7.44
CA GLU A 234 1.16 6.96 7.49
C GLU A 234 1.79 6.12 8.60
N LEU A 235 3.12 6.13 8.72
CA LEU A 235 3.83 5.45 9.80
C LEU A 235 3.47 6.01 11.18
N ALA A 236 3.31 7.33 11.28
CA ALA A 236 2.91 8.00 12.52
C ALA A 236 1.46 7.74 12.92
N TRP A 237 0.55 7.53 11.95
CA TRP A 237 -0.85 7.25 12.23
C TRP A 237 -1.01 5.97 13.06
N GLU A 238 -0.22 4.96 12.76
CA GLU A 238 -0.29 3.67 13.45
C GLU A 238 0.27 3.70 14.87
N GLU A 239 1.31 4.49 15.10
CA GLU A 239 1.95 4.64 16.42
C GLU A 239 1.31 5.74 17.25
N ARG A 240 0.45 6.57 16.64
CA ARG A 240 -0.06 7.82 17.21
C ARG A 240 1.08 8.71 17.67
N ASP A 241 2.12 8.84 16.84
CA ASP A 241 3.33 9.60 17.15
C ASP A 241 3.06 11.11 17.17
N ALA A 242 3.02 11.68 18.38
CA ALA A 242 2.81 13.11 18.60
C ALA A 242 3.94 13.98 18.02
N ALA A 243 5.17 13.46 17.91
CA ALA A 243 6.28 14.23 17.35
C ALA A 243 6.08 14.47 15.85
N THR A 244 5.70 13.42 15.10
CA THR A 244 5.35 13.56 13.68
C THR A 244 4.12 14.44 13.48
N THR A 245 3.11 14.38 14.35
CA THR A 245 1.96 15.31 14.29
C THR A 245 2.39 16.77 14.44
N ALA A 246 3.29 17.08 15.37
CA ALA A 246 3.83 18.43 15.50
C ALA A 246 4.70 18.84 14.29
N CYS A 247 5.42 17.88 13.71
CA CYS A 247 6.28 18.11 12.55
C CYS A 247 5.47 18.42 11.29
N THR A 248 4.41 17.66 11.01
CA THR A 248 3.51 17.90 9.86
C THR A 248 2.77 19.23 10.00
N LEU A 249 2.38 19.61 11.22
CA LEU A 249 1.86 20.95 11.53
C LEU A 249 2.87 22.05 11.14
N ALA A 250 4.11 21.93 11.58
CA ALA A 250 5.16 22.90 11.27
C ALA A 250 5.46 22.97 9.77
N TRP A 251 5.49 21.83 9.07
CA TRP A 251 5.79 21.78 7.64
C TRP A 251 4.73 22.43 6.77
N TRP A 252 3.43 22.32 7.10
CA TRP A 252 2.42 23.01 6.31
C TRP A 252 2.43 24.53 6.56
N GLN A 253 2.76 24.96 7.79
CA GLN A 253 2.84 26.38 8.19
C GLN A 253 4.06 27.11 7.61
N ASP A 254 5.14 26.39 7.34
CA ASP A 254 6.38 26.96 6.83
C ASP A 254 6.22 27.41 5.36
N LEU A 255 6.06 28.73 5.17
CA LEU A 255 5.89 29.35 3.85
C LEU A 255 7.14 29.24 2.95
N THR A 256 8.29 28.86 3.50
CA THR A 256 9.50 28.62 2.71
C THR A 256 9.50 27.26 2.02
N ARG A 257 8.61 26.36 2.47
CA ARG A 257 8.47 25.03 1.86
C ARG A 257 7.66 25.10 0.55
N PRO A 258 7.99 24.24 -0.42
CA PRO A 258 7.21 24.08 -1.64
C PRO A 258 5.74 23.72 -1.36
N ALA A 259 4.84 24.11 -2.26
CA ALA A 259 3.40 23.91 -2.10
C ALA A 259 3.02 22.42 -1.96
N GLU A 260 3.69 21.52 -2.68
CA GLU A 260 3.48 20.08 -2.60
C GLU A 260 3.82 19.49 -1.23
N VAL A 261 4.87 19.99 -0.59
CA VAL A 261 5.27 19.56 0.77
C VAL A 261 4.24 20.06 1.77
N ARG A 262 3.84 21.33 1.63
CA ARG A 262 2.85 21.94 2.52
C ARG A 262 1.48 21.27 2.39
N MET A 263 1.04 20.97 1.17
CA MET A 263 -0.21 20.25 0.88
C MET A 263 -0.18 18.83 1.45
N ALA A 264 0.88 18.06 1.21
CA ALA A 264 1.02 16.72 1.77
C ALA A 264 1.08 16.73 3.31
N ALA A 265 1.76 17.71 3.90
CA ALA A 265 1.87 17.87 5.35
C ALA A 265 0.52 18.25 5.99
N ALA A 266 -0.25 19.13 5.33
CA ALA A 266 -1.61 19.47 5.74
C ALA A 266 -2.53 18.24 5.76
N LEU A 267 -2.51 17.44 4.69
CA LEU A 267 -3.30 16.20 4.60
C LEU A 267 -2.88 15.17 5.63
N ALA A 268 -1.57 14.97 5.81
CA ALA A 268 -1.03 14.08 6.84
C ALA A 268 -1.45 14.53 8.24
N TRP A 269 -1.32 15.82 8.56
CA TRP A 269 -1.76 16.38 9.83
C TRP A 269 -3.27 16.15 10.07
N LEU A 270 -4.11 16.39 9.06
CA LEU A 270 -5.55 16.14 9.13
C LEU A 270 -5.92 14.68 9.40
N CYS A 271 -5.07 13.74 8.99
CA CYS A 271 -5.25 12.31 9.27
C CYS A 271 -4.77 11.91 10.68
N LEU A 272 -3.87 12.69 11.27
CA LEU A 272 -3.26 12.42 12.58
C LEU A 272 -4.02 13.02 13.76
N VAL A 273 -4.94 13.97 13.51
CA VAL A 273 -5.72 14.66 14.54
C VAL A 273 -7.22 14.51 14.33
N ASP A 274 -7.97 14.53 15.42
CA ASP A 274 -9.43 14.54 15.40
C ASP A 274 -10.00 15.98 15.51
N ASP A 275 -9.14 16.99 15.65
CA ASP A 275 -9.54 18.39 15.79
C ASP A 275 -10.29 18.91 14.54
N PRO A 276 -11.23 19.86 14.70
CA PRO A 276 -11.85 20.55 13.58
C PRO A 276 -10.82 21.17 12.63
N VAL A 277 -11.12 21.21 11.32
CA VAL A 277 -10.23 21.89 10.35
C VAL A 277 -10.05 23.34 10.79
N PRO A 278 -8.82 23.81 11.08
CA PRO A 278 -8.61 25.22 11.39
C PRO A 278 -8.97 26.11 10.20
N ALA A 279 -9.64 27.25 10.41
CA ALA A 279 -10.10 28.12 9.32
C ALA A 279 -8.96 28.58 8.38
N HIS A 280 -7.77 28.82 8.93
CA HIS A 280 -6.60 29.20 8.14
C HIS A 280 -6.04 28.03 7.30
N LEU A 281 -6.18 26.79 7.78
CA LEU A 281 -5.83 25.60 7.02
C LEU A 281 -6.83 25.41 5.88
N ASP A 282 -8.12 25.58 6.16
CA ASP A 282 -9.17 25.46 5.15
C ASP A 282 -8.99 26.49 4.01
N ALA A 283 -8.70 27.75 4.37
CA ALA A 283 -8.37 28.79 3.39
C ALA A 283 -7.12 28.48 2.56
N PHE A 284 -6.09 27.87 3.18
CA PHE A 284 -4.89 27.42 2.48
C PHE A 284 -5.21 26.29 1.49
N LEU A 285 -5.97 25.28 1.92
CA LEU A 285 -6.36 24.16 1.07
C LEU A 285 -7.17 24.64 -0.14
N ASP A 286 -8.05 25.64 0.02
CA ASP A 286 -8.78 26.24 -1.11
C ASP A 286 -7.85 27.00 -2.07
N ALA A 287 -6.96 27.84 -1.53
CA ALA A 287 -6.09 28.67 -2.34
C ALA A 287 -5.06 27.86 -3.14
N GLU A 288 -4.51 26.80 -2.54
CA GLU A 288 -3.41 26.03 -3.11
C GLU A 288 -3.86 24.82 -3.96
N THR A 289 -5.14 24.44 -3.92
CA THR A 289 -5.70 23.40 -4.81
C THR A 289 -5.92 23.93 -6.23
N THR A 290 -4.83 24.43 -6.81
CA THR A 290 -4.78 24.87 -8.20
C THR A 290 -4.80 23.68 -9.15
N GLU A 291 -5.25 23.88 -10.38
CA GLU A 291 -5.13 22.91 -11.48
C GLU A 291 -3.69 22.39 -11.64
N GLN A 292 -2.71 23.29 -11.47
CA GLN A 292 -1.30 22.97 -11.59
C GLN A 292 -0.83 22.01 -10.49
N LEU A 293 -1.16 22.29 -9.22
CA LEU A 293 -0.77 21.42 -8.11
C LEU A 293 -1.51 20.07 -8.17
N ALA A 294 -2.81 20.07 -8.49
CA ALA A 294 -3.57 18.84 -8.66
C ALA A 294 -2.99 17.94 -9.76
N THR A 295 -2.61 18.53 -10.90
CA THR A 295 -1.94 17.80 -11.99
C THR A 295 -0.57 17.30 -11.55
N LEU A 296 0.21 18.13 -10.85
CA LEU A 296 1.54 17.76 -10.35
C LEU A 296 1.48 16.55 -9.42
N LEU A 297 0.48 16.49 -8.54
CA LEU A 297 0.34 15.45 -7.54
C LEU A 297 -0.40 14.21 -8.04
N THR A 298 -0.93 14.22 -9.25
CA THR A 298 -1.59 13.05 -9.87
C THR A 298 -0.74 11.77 -9.80
N PRO A 299 0.60 11.78 -9.94
CA PRO A 299 1.42 10.58 -9.82
C PRO A 299 1.69 10.09 -8.38
N VAL A 300 1.25 10.81 -7.35
CA VAL A 300 1.41 10.39 -5.95
C VAL A 300 0.54 9.17 -5.68
N PRO A 301 1.10 8.03 -5.22
CA PRO A 301 0.36 6.76 -5.12
C PRO A 301 -0.93 6.83 -4.32
N TRP A 302 -0.92 7.50 -3.15
CA TRP A 302 -2.12 7.71 -2.33
C TRP A 302 -3.26 8.41 -3.07
N PHE A 303 -2.99 9.29 -4.04
CA PHE A 303 -4.02 9.95 -4.83
C PHE A 303 -4.45 9.09 -6.03
N GLN A 304 -3.53 8.36 -6.65
CA GLN A 304 -3.84 7.44 -7.74
C GLN A 304 -4.83 6.35 -7.31
N ASP A 305 -4.73 5.89 -6.06
CA ASP A 305 -5.61 4.87 -5.49
C ASP A 305 -7.03 5.42 -5.18
N LEU A 306 -7.19 6.74 -5.07
CA LEU A 306 -8.49 7.40 -4.90
C LEU A 306 -9.21 7.60 -6.22
N ALA A 307 -8.53 8.25 -7.16
CA ALA A 307 -9.06 8.54 -8.48
C ALA A 307 -7.90 8.85 -9.43
N GLU A 308 -7.95 8.31 -10.66
CA GLU A 308 -6.85 8.39 -11.61
C GLU A 308 -6.34 9.81 -11.90
N LYS A 309 -7.23 10.82 -11.87
CA LYS A 309 -6.90 12.23 -12.18
C LYS A 309 -7.35 13.23 -11.11
N GLU A 310 -8.31 12.87 -10.28
CA GLU A 310 -8.94 13.79 -9.33
C GLU A 310 -8.58 13.46 -7.87
N GLY A 311 -7.63 12.56 -7.62
CA GLY A 311 -7.36 12.00 -6.30
C GLY A 311 -7.15 13.03 -5.18
N LEU A 312 -6.37 14.09 -5.43
CA LEU A 312 -6.18 15.18 -4.47
C LEU A 312 -7.51 15.88 -4.14
N ARG A 313 -8.29 16.24 -5.17
CA ARG A 313 -9.58 16.93 -4.99
C ARG A 313 -10.60 16.03 -4.30
N THR A 314 -10.61 14.75 -4.64
CA THR A 314 -11.41 13.73 -3.96
C THR A 314 -11.06 13.65 -2.47
N ALA A 315 -9.78 13.55 -2.11
CA ALA A 315 -9.33 13.53 -0.71
C ALA A 315 -9.79 14.78 0.04
N LEU A 316 -9.54 15.96 -0.50
CA LEU A 316 -9.94 17.23 0.13
C LEU A 316 -11.45 17.34 0.33
N THR A 317 -12.23 16.90 -0.66
CA THR A 317 -13.69 16.90 -0.59
C THR A 317 -14.16 15.96 0.52
N GLN A 318 -13.59 14.76 0.61
CA GLN A 318 -13.95 13.77 1.62
C GLN A 318 -13.52 14.16 3.03
N MET A 319 -12.34 14.75 3.20
CA MET A 319 -11.86 15.22 4.51
C MET A 319 -12.66 16.38 5.09
N ARG A 320 -13.30 17.18 4.24
CA ARG A 320 -14.12 18.34 4.64
C ARG A 320 -15.57 18.00 4.92
N ASN A 321 -16.08 16.92 4.34
CA ASN A 321 -17.48 16.52 4.45
C ASN A 321 -17.58 15.10 5.06
N PRO A 322 -17.02 14.85 6.25
CA PRO A 322 -16.94 13.49 6.80
C PRO A 322 -18.31 12.80 6.93
N ASP A 323 -19.37 13.57 7.21
CA ASP A 323 -20.74 13.04 7.34
C ASP A 323 -21.29 12.49 6.01
N ASP A 324 -20.96 13.14 4.87
CA ASP A 324 -21.40 12.71 3.53
C ASP A 324 -20.70 11.42 3.07
N TYR A 325 -19.58 11.07 3.71
CA TYR A 325 -18.74 9.93 3.39
C TYR A 325 -18.63 8.91 4.54
N ALA A 326 -19.46 9.03 5.58
CA ALA A 326 -19.46 8.11 6.72
C ALA A 326 -19.69 6.65 6.28
N TRP A 327 -20.46 6.44 5.21
CA TRP A 327 -20.70 5.12 4.61
C TRP A 327 -19.44 4.42 4.08
N ILE A 328 -18.35 5.16 3.79
CA ILE A 328 -17.06 4.57 3.39
C ILE A 328 -16.46 3.77 4.54
N ALA A 329 -16.63 4.25 5.78
CA ALA A 329 -16.19 3.52 6.97
C ALA A 329 -16.97 2.21 7.17
N ASP A 330 -18.21 2.13 6.69
CA ASP A 330 -19.04 0.91 6.78
C ASP A 330 -18.66 -0.15 5.73
N LEU A 331 -17.82 0.19 4.74
CA LEU A 331 -17.35 -0.77 3.73
C LEU A 331 -16.27 -1.73 4.27
N TYR A 332 -15.61 -1.41 5.39
CA TYR A 332 -14.40 -2.08 5.88
C TYR A 332 -14.27 -2.07 7.41
#